data_AF-A0A671RKY6-F1
#
_entry.id   AF-A0A671RKY6-F1
#
_cell.length_a   1.000
_cell.length_b   1.000
_cell.length_c   1.000
_cell.angle_alpha   90.00
_cell.angle_beta   90.00
_cell.angle_gamma   90.00
#
_symmetry.space_group_name_H-M   'P 1'
#
loop_
_entity.id
_entity.type
_entity.pdbx_description
1 polymer ?
#
loop_
_entity_poly.entity_id
_entity_poly.type
_entity_poly.pdbx_seq_one_letter_code
_entity_poly.pdbx_strand_id
1 'polypeptide(L)'
;LAERGVRSAKHLLEKCARDGSDVYAALLNLRNTPRDGLPSPAQRLLSRRTRSLIPLVPSQLTPRVESNVQAALFWRSSLQRNLQNVFLPLFLYSFDFKAWGIHSVGE
;
A
#
# COMPACT_ATOMS: atom_id res chain seq x y z
N LEU A 1 -3.12 -10.06 8.73
CA LEU A 1 -3.62 -8.79 8.15
C LEU A 1 -3.56 -7.63 9.16
N ALA A 2 -3.97 -7.86 10.41
CA ALA A 2 -4.02 -6.84 11.47
C ALA A 2 -2.68 -6.11 11.70
N GLU A 3 -1.57 -6.84 11.77
CA GLU A 3 -0.23 -6.25 12.02
C GLU A 3 0.14 -5.15 11.02
N ARG A 4 -0.03 -5.41 9.71
CA ARG A 4 0.26 -4.40 8.66
C ARG A 4 -0.66 -3.19 8.76
N GLY A 5 -1.91 -3.40 9.17
CA GLY A 5 -2.87 -2.31 9.42
C GLY A 5 -2.40 -1.43 10.58
N VAL A 6 -2.05 -2.02 11.71
CA VAL A 6 -1.52 -1.31 12.88
C VAL A 6 -0.24 -0.54 12.54
N ARG A 7 0.69 -1.18 11.81
CA ARG A 7 1.91 -0.52 11.34
C ARG A 7 1.62 0.71 10.49
N SER A 8 0.67 0.59 9.56
CA SER A 8 0.27 1.71 8.69
C SER A 8 -0.37 2.84 9.49
N ALA A 9 -1.19 2.51 10.49
CA ALA A 9 -1.81 3.50 11.38
C ALA A 9 -0.75 4.24 12.20
N LYS A 10 0.21 3.52 12.81
CA LYS A 10 1.32 4.12 13.55
C LYS A 10 2.13 5.08 12.70
N HIS A 11 2.57 4.66 11.51
CA HIS A 11 3.31 5.52 10.60
C HIS A 11 2.52 6.78 10.19
N LEU A 12 1.20 6.67 9.99
CA LEU A 12 0.37 7.82 9.68
C LEU A 12 0.36 8.83 10.84
N LEU A 13 0.19 8.36 12.07
CA LEU A 13 0.22 9.21 13.27
C LEU A 13 1.59 9.86 13.49
N GLU A 14 2.67 9.10 13.37
CA GLU A 14 4.04 9.60 13.48
C GLU A 14 4.34 10.66 12.42
N LYS A 15 3.88 10.46 11.19
CA LYS A 15 4.02 11.46 10.12
C LYS A 15 3.26 12.74 10.48
N CYS A 16 2.02 12.61 10.94
CA CYS A 16 1.23 13.78 11.34
C CYS A 16 1.87 14.55 12.50
N ALA A 17 2.42 13.84 13.48
CA ALA A 17 3.12 14.45 14.61
C ALA A 17 4.40 15.20 14.18
N ARG A 18 5.17 14.64 13.23
CA ARG A 18 6.37 15.30 12.69
C ARG A 18 6.05 16.51 11.83
N ASP A 19 5.04 16.40 10.98
CA ASP A 19 4.67 17.45 10.03
C ASP A 19 3.75 18.52 10.67
N GLY A 20 3.27 18.31 11.90
CA GLY A 20 2.31 19.18 12.58
C GLY A 20 0.91 19.21 11.93
N SER A 21 0.60 18.22 11.08
CA SER A 21 -0.63 18.17 10.29
C SER A 21 -1.77 17.52 11.06
N ASP A 22 -3.02 17.89 10.74
CA ASP A 22 -4.21 17.28 11.33
C ASP A 22 -4.36 15.78 10.96
N VAL A 23 -4.50 14.96 12.00
CA VAL A 23 -4.68 13.50 11.88
C VAL A 23 -5.98 13.15 11.17
N TYR A 24 -7.06 13.91 11.43
CA TYR A 24 -8.36 13.61 10.82
C TYR A 24 -8.35 13.90 9.33
N ALA A 25 -7.72 15.00 8.90
CA ALA A 25 -7.47 15.28 7.50
C ALA A 25 -6.62 14.20 6.82
N ALA A 26 -5.58 13.67 7.50
CA ALA A 26 -4.78 12.57 6.97
C ALA A 26 -5.59 11.28 6.80
N LEU A 27 -6.44 10.93 7.78
CA LEU A 27 -7.35 9.78 7.68
C LEU A 27 -8.42 9.97 6.59
N LEU A 28 -8.95 11.19 6.46
CA LEU A 28 -9.86 11.59 5.39
C LEU A 28 -9.22 11.39 4.01
N ASN A 29 -7.96 11.76 3.85
CA ASN A 29 -7.23 11.54 2.61
C ASN A 29 -6.99 10.04 2.39
N LEU A 30 -6.50 9.30 3.39
CA LEU A 30 -6.28 7.86 3.29
C LEU A 30 -7.53 7.10 2.82
N ARG A 31 -8.73 7.46 3.32
CA ARG A 31 -9.99 6.81 2.91
C ARG A 31 -10.47 7.19 1.51
N ASN A 32 -10.11 8.38 1.01
CA ASN A 32 -10.60 8.90 -0.26
C ASN A 32 -9.61 8.71 -1.42
N THR A 33 -8.32 8.49 -1.15
CA THR A 33 -7.30 8.31 -2.18
C THR A 33 -7.37 6.89 -2.76
N PRO A 34 -7.58 6.73 -4.08
CA PRO A 34 -7.46 5.43 -4.76
C PRO A 34 -5.99 4.99 -4.77
N ARG A 35 -5.75 3.68 -4.87
CA ARG A 35 -4.38 3.14 -4.79
C ARG A 35 -4.13 2.14 -5.90
N ASP A 36 -3.13 2.41 -6.74
CA ASP A 36 -2.57 1.46 -7.73
C ASP A 36 -3.66 0.69 -8.51
N GLY A 37 -4.62 1.41 -9.11
CA GLY A 37 -5.73 0.80 -9.86
C GLY A 37 -6.87 0.22 -9.03
N LEU A 38 -6.80 0.28 -7.70
CA LEU A 38 -7.90 -0.06 -6.80
C LEU A 38 -8.72 1.18 -6.43
N PRO A 39 -10.06 1.04 -6.34
CA PRO A 39 -10.90 2.10 -5.81
C PRO A 39 -10.53 2.44 -4.35
N SER A 40 -10.85 3.66 -3.94
CA SER A 40 -10.49 4.14 -2.60
C SER A 40 -11.10 3.26 -1.50
N PRO A 41 -10.52 3.23 -0.28
CA PRO A 41 -11.10 2.47 0.83
C PRO A 41 -12.58 2.81 1.08
N ALA A 42 -12.96 4.09 0.99
CA ALA A 42 -14.35 4.51 1.13
C ALA A 42 -15.25 3.93 0.04
N GLN A 43 -14.80 3.91 -1.22
CA GLN A 43 -15.56 3.30 -2.31
C GLN A 43 -15.71 1.79 -2.13
N ARG A 44 -14.70 1.10 -1.59
CA ARG A 44 -14.77 -0.35 -1.35
C ARG A 44 -15.66 -0.74 -0.19
N LEU A 45 -15.68 0.07 0.87
CA LEU A 45 -16.42 -0.25 2.10
C LEU A 45 -17.83 0.33 2.11
N LEU A 46 -17.99 1.55 1.59
CA LEU A 46 -19.25 2.30 1.65
C LEU A 46 -19.95 2.39 0.29
N SER A 47 -19.36 1.80 -0.75
CA SER A 47 -19.80 1.94 -2.15
C SER A 47 -19.95 3.40 -2.59
N ARG A 48 -19.30 4.37 -1.95
CA ARG A 48 -19.43 5.80 -2.31
C ARG A 48 -18.15 6.57 -2.00
N ARG A 49 -18.00 7.76 -2.57
CA ARG A 49 -16.96 8.70 -2.14
C ARG A 49 -17.46 9.55 -0.97
N THR A 50 -16.57 9.91 -0.05
CA THR A 50 -16.89 10.86 1.01
C THR A 50 -16.48 12.27 0.61
N ARG A 51 -17.14 13.29 1.16
CA ARG A 51 -16.75 14.68 0.94
C ARG A 51 -15.31 14.87 1.40
N SER A 52 -14.49 15.48 0.56
CA SER A 52 -13.10 15.83 0.83
C SER A 52 -12.91 17.34 0.71
N LEU A 53 -11.67 17.81 0.90
CA LEU A 53 -11.30 19.21 0.71
C LEU A 53 -11.34 19.63 -0.77
N ILE A 54 -11.32 18.65 -1.68
CA ILE A 54 -11.45 18.89 -3.11
C ILE A 54 -12.94 18.85 -3.46
N PRO A 55 -13.46 19.85 -4.20
CA PRO A 55 -14.85 19.82 -4.64
C PRO A 55 -15.10 18.61 -5.55
N LEU A 56 -16.18 17.88 -5.27
CA LEU A 56 -16.64 16.75 -6.08
C LEU A 56 -18.04 17.02 -6.62
N VAL A 57 -18.36 16.39 -7.75
CA VAL A 57 -19.70 16.40 -8.32
C VAL A 57 -20.66 15.63 -7.39
N PRO A 58 -21.87 16.14 -7.09
CA PRO A 58 -22.82 15.48 -6.19
C PRO A 58 -23.16 14.03 -6.57
N SER A 59 -23.18 13.71 -7.87
CA SER A 59 -23.40 12.35 -8.39
C SER A 59 -22.31 11.35 -7.99
N GLN A 60 -21.13 11.81 -7.54
CA GLN A 60 -20.06 10.94 -7.06
C GLN A 60 -20.19 10.62 -5.56
N LEU A 61 -21.07 11.33 -4.85
CA LEU A 61 -21.38 11.09 -3.43
C LEU A 61 -22.47 10.03 -3.25
N THR A 62 -23.19 9.68 -4.32
CA THR A 62 -24.19 8.61 -4.30
C THR A 62 -23.54 7.23 -4.31
N PRO A 63 -24.15 6.22 -3.66
CA PRO A 63 -23.62 4.88 -3.67
C PRO A 63 -23.64 4.26 -5.07
N ARG A 64 -22.50 3.70 -5.48
CA ARG A 64 -22.25 2.93 -6.68
C ARG A 64 -21.33 1.75 -6.34
N VAL A 65 -21.77 0.55 -6.66
CA VAL A 65 -20.97 -0.66 -6.46
C VAL A 65 -19.87 -0.72 -7.53
N GLU A 66 -18.62 -0.82 -7.09
CA GLU A 66 -17.47 -1.00 -7.99
C GLU A 66 -17.31 -2.48 -8.36
N SER A 67 -17.32 -2.78 -9.65
CA SER A 67 -17.09 -4.15 -10.17
C SER A 67 -15.61 -4.52 -10.16
N ASN A 68 -15.32 -5.82 -10.17
CA ASN A 68 -13.96 -6.38 -10.35
C ASN A 68 -12.93 -6.05 -9.26
N VAL A 69 -13.35 -5.52 -8.10
CA VAL A 69 -12.44 -5.21 -6.99
C VAL A 69 -11.71 -6.47 -6.48
N GLN A 70 -12.42 -7.60 -6.38
CA GLN A 70 -11.82 -8.86 -5.93
C GLN A 70 -10.74 -9.37 -6.90
N ALA A 71 -11.03 -9.34 -8.20
CA ALA A 71 -10.06 -9.72 -9.23
C ALA A 71 -8.82 -8.81 -9.19
N ALA A 72 -9.01 -7.49 -9.04
CA ALA A 72 -7.91 -6.55 -8.92
C ALA A 72 -7.07 -6.77 -7.64
N LEU A 73 -7.71 -7.09 -6.50
CA LEU A 73 -7.00 -7.43 -5.26
C LEU A 73 -6.20 -8.73 -5.40
N PHE A 74 -6.78 -9.74 -6.05
CA PHE A 74 -6.11 -11.01 -6.32
C PHE A 74 -4.91 -10.79 -7.24
N TRP A 75 -5.10 -10.09 -8.37
CA TRP A 75 -4.04 -9.77 -9.32
C TRP A 75 -2.88 -9.04 -8.63
N ARG A 76 -3.18 -8.03 -7.82
CA ARG A 76 -2.15 -7.29 -7.07
C ARG A 76 -1.38 -8.19 -6.11
N SER A 77 -2.08 -9.05 -5.37
CA SER A 77 -1.46 -9.98 -4.41
C SER A 77 -0.57 -11.00 -5.12
N SER A 78 -0.93 -11.41 -6.33
CA SER A 78 -0.13 -12.29 -7.19
C SER A 78 1.09 -11.58 -7.77
N LEU A 79 0.95 -10.34 -8.27
CA LEU A 79 2.07 -9.52 -8.72
C LEU A 79 3.09 -9.31 -7.60
N GLN A 80 2.63 -8.99 -6.39
CA GLN A 80 3.53 -8.71 -5.28
C GLN A 80 4.31 -9.96 -4.84
N ARG A 81 3.68 -11.14 -4.88
CA ARG A 81 4.37 -12.42 -4.65
C ARG A 81 5.36 -12.73 -5.77
N ASN A 82 4.97 -12.56 -7.03
CA ASN A 82 5.85 -12.82 -8.18
C ASN A 82 7.05 -11.86 -8.19
N LEU A 83 6.84 -10.58 -7.92
CA LEU A 83 7.93 -9.61 -7.78
C LEU A 83 8.88 -10.02 -6.65
N GLN A 84 8.39 -10.46 -5.49
CA GLN A 84 9.25 -10.99 -4.43
C GLN A 84 10.02 -12.23 -4.92
N ASN A 85 9.34 -13.19 -5.53
CA ASN A 85 9.95 -14.45 -5.97
C ASN A 85 10.94 -14.29 -7.12
N VAL A 86 10.82 -13.26 -7.95
CA VAL A 86 11.74 -13.00 -9.08
C VAL A 86 12.87 -12.06 -8.67
N PHE A 87 12.58 -11.03 -7.88
CA PHE A 87 13.56 -10.00 -7.52
C PHE A 87 14.54 -10.45 -6.42
N LEU A 88 14.08 -11.21 -5.42
CA LEU A 88 14.96 -11.77 -4.39
C LEU A 88 16.07 -12.68 -4.95
N PRO A 89 15.80 -13.66 -5.84
CA PRO A 89 16.88 -14.49 -6.38
C PRO A 89 17.77 -13.72 -7.36
N LEU A 90 17.27 -12.78 -8.17
CA LEU A 90 18.12 -11.96 -9.04
C LEU A 90 19.11 -11.10 -8.23
N PHE A 91 18.69 -10.58 -7.08
CA PHE A 91 19.57 -9.84 -6.19
C PHE A 91 20.65 -10.73 -5.56
N LEU A 92 20.30 -11.98 -5.21
CA LEU A 92 21.25 -12.99 -4.71
C LEU A 92 22.19 -13.55 -5.79
N TYR A 93 21.73 -13.61 -7.05
CA TYR A 93 22.56 -14.02 -8.19
C TYR A 93 23.50 -12.92 -8.68
N SER A 94 23.20 -11.63 -8.44
CA SER A 94 24.12 -10.53 -8.71
C SER A 94 25.10 -10.24 -7.56
N PHE A 95 24.77 -10.58 -6.32
CA PHE A 95 25.70 -10.57 -5.19
C PHE A 95 26.44 -11.92 -5.11
N ASP A 96 27.36 -12.14 -6.04
CA ASP A 96 28.23 -13.31 -6.02
C ASP A 96 29.13 -13.26 -4.76
N PHE A 97 28.82 -14.10 -3.77
CA PHE A 97 29.55 -14.26 -2.51
C PHE A 97 31.01 -14.67 -2.74
N LYS A 98 31.37 -15.09 -3.96
CA LYS A 98 32.70 -15.56 -4.36
C LYS A 98 33.75 -14.45 -4.50
N ALA A 99 33.36 -13.17 -4.45
CA ALA A 99 34.26 -12.02 -4.48
C ALA A 99 34.79 -11.58 -3.08
N TRP A 100 34.23 -12.11 -1.99
CA TRP A 100 34.79 -11.92 -0.65
C TRP A 100 35.68 -13.11 -0.34
N GLY A 101 36.96 -13.01 -0.70
CA GLY A 101 37.99 -14.01 -0.42
C GLY A 101 38.17 -14.23 1.09
N ILE A 102 37.29 -15.03 1.68
CA ILE A 102 37.48 -15.56 3.03
C ILE A 102 38.52 -16.66 2.89
N HIS A 103 39.79 -16.26 3.11
CA HIS A 103 40.88 -17.18 3.35
C HIS A 103 40.47 -18.10 4.50
N SER A 104 40.36 -19.39 4.20
CA SER A 104 40.16 -20.44 5.18
C SER A 104 41.33 -20.38 6.16
N VAL A 105 41.06 -19.95 7.40
CA VAL A 105 42.03 -20.04 8.49
C VAL A 105 42.06 -21.49 8.97
N GLY A 106 43.16 -22.16 8.62
CA GLY A 106 43.90 -23.17 9.37
C GLY A 106 43.15 -24.32 10.05
N GLU A 107 43.31 -25.51 9.47
CA GLU A 107 44.10 -26.58 10.10
C GLU A 107 45.26 -26.94 9.18
#